data_AF-A0A5C8DM48-F1
#
_entry.id   AF-A0A5C8DM48-F1
#
_cell.length_a   1.000
_cell.length_b   1.000
_cell.length_c   1.000
_cell.angle_alpha   90.00
_cell.angle_beta   90.00
_cell.angle_gamma   90.00
#
_symmetry.space_group_name_H-M   'P 1'
#
loop_
_entity.id
_entity.type
_entity.pdbx_description
1 polymer ?
#
loop_
_entity_poly.entity_id
_entity_poly.type
_entity_poly.pdbx_seq_one_letter_code
_entity_poly.pdbx_strand_id
1 'polypeptide(L)'
;MQATEMLVAILIPLSFFLLVFGIIYMQKRENLAMIEKGLNPKEFANRPAPYKNLKWGFLLIGAGGGLFLAYILDAYMLPSIHRNENEAIYFALIAIGGGLGLYGSYKVEKKWWDENKTDKP
;
A
#
# COMPACT_ATOMS: atom_id res chain seq x y z
N MET A 1 20.54 -31.42 13.31
CA MET A 1 20.11 -30.04 12.99
C MET A 1 19.31 -29.94 11.68
N GLN A 2 19.43 -30.86 10.71
CA GLN A 2 18.70 -30.77 9.42
C GLN A 2 17.17 -31.00 9.46
N ALA A 3 16.65 -31.86 10.34
CA ALA A 3 15.22 -32.21 10.32
C ALA A 3 14.31 -31.04 10.75
N THR A 4 14.72 -30.28 11.77
CA THR A 4 13.97 -29.12 12.26
C THR A 4 13.92 -28.00 11.23
N GLU A 5 15.02 -27.75 10.51
CA GLU A 5 15.07 -26.72 9.46
C GLU A 5 14.17 -27.08 8.28
N MET A 6 14.13 -28.35 7.87
CA MET A 6 13.21 -28.81 6.82
C MET A 6 11.74 -28.67 7.25
N LEU A 7 11.41 -28.98 8.51
CA LEU A 7 10.06 -28.77 9.03
C LEU A 7 9.67 -27.29 9.00
N VAL A 8 10.53 -26.40 9.49
CA VAL A 8 10.27 -24.95 9.49
C VAL A 8 10.10 -24.42 8.06
N ALA A 9 10.94 -24.86 7.12
CA ALA A 9 10.87 -24.46 5.72
C ALA A 9 9.54 -24.84 5.03
N ILE A 10 8.88 -25.91 5.48
CA ILE A 10 7.57 -26.34 4.95
C ILE A 10 6.42 -25.69 5.74
N LEU A 11 6.58 -25.53 7.06
CA LEU A 11 5.51 -25.09 7.94
C LEU A 11 5.21 -23.58 7.78
N ILE A 12 6.23 -22.77 7.50
CA ILE A 12 6.06 -21.33 7.21
C ILE A 12 5.16 -21.09 5.98
N PRO A 13 5.48 -21.61 4.77
CA PRO A 13 4.62 -21.40 3.61
C PRO A 13 3.25 -22.06 3.80
N LEU A 14 3.17 -23.23 4.44
CA LEU A 14 1.89 -23.89 4.70
C LEU A 14 0.98 -23.03 5.60
N SER A 15 1.52 -22.44 6.67
CA SER A 15 0.78 -21.53 7.55
C SER A 15 0.33 -20.28 6.80
N PHE A 16 1.19 -19.71 5.95
CA PHE A 16 0.83 -18.57 5.10
C PHE A 16 -0.33 -18.89 4.15
N PHE A 17 -0.28 -20.03 3.45
CA PHE A 17 -1.38 -20.45 2.58
C PHE A 17 -2.67 -20.72 3.34
N LEU A 18 -2.60 -21.33 4.53
CA LEU A 18 -3.78 -21.53 5.40
C LEU A 18 -4.39 -20.20 5.85
N LEU A 19 -3.58 -19.22 6.20
CA LEU A 19 -4.05 -17.89 6.58
C LEU A 19 -4.73 -17.19 5.41
N VAL A 20 -4.09 -17.16 4.24
CA VAL A 20 -4.65 -16.56 3.02
C VAL A 20 -5.97 -17.25 2.64
N PHE A 21 -5.99 -18.59 2.68
CA PHE A 21 -7.20 -19.37 2.47
C PHE A 21 -8.29 -19.02 3.48
N GLY A 22 -7.95 -18.93 4.77
CA GLY A 22 -8.89 -18.58 5.84
C GLY A 22 -9.55 -17.22 5.63
N ILE A 23 -8.77 -16.20 5.26
CA ILE A 23 -9.27 -14.86 4.96
C ILE A 23 -10.26 -14.91 3.77
N ILE A 24 -9.86 -15.53 2.66
CA ILE A 24 -10.69 -15.60 1.46
C ILE A 24 -11.98 -16.41 1.71
N TYR A 25 -11.87 -17.52 2.45
CA TYR A 25 -13.02 -18.35 2.80
C TYR A 25 -14.03 -17.57 3.65
N MET A 26 -13.56 -16.84 4.67
CA MET A 26 -14.43 -16.05 5.54
C MET A 26 -15.13 -14.92 4.78
N GLN A 27 -14.40 -14.21 3.92
CA GLN A 27 -14.97 -13.17 3.05
C GLN A 27 -16.04 -13.72 2.09
N LYS A 28 -15.81 -14.89 1.48
CA LYS A 28 -16.81 -15.53 0.63
C LYS A 28 -18.06 -15.94 1.42
N ARG A 29 -17.89 -16.43 2.65
CA ARG A 29 -19.01 -16.78 3.53
C ARG A 29 -19.83 -15.56 3.93
N GLU A 30 -19.17 -14.45 4.24
CA GLU A 30 -19.82 -13.18 4.53
C GLU A 30 -20.62 -12.67 3.32
N ASN A 31 -20.04 -12.75 2.13
CA ASN A 31 -20.71 -12.37 0.88
C ASN A 31 -21.96 -13.20 0.60
N LEU A 32 -21.93 -14.51 0.86
CA LEU A 32 -23.10 -15.38 0.73
C LEU A 32 -24.19 -15.00 1.74
N ALA A 33 -23.82 -14.78 3.00
CA ALA A 33 -24.76 -14.35 4.04
C ALA A 33 -25.40 -12.99 3.74
N MET A 34 -24.69 -12.09 3.05
CA MET A 34 -25.26 -10.83 2.56
C MET A 34 -26.31 -11.08 1.46
N ILE A 35 -26.01 -11.93 0.47
CA ILE A 35 -26.93 -12.29 -0.61
C ILE A 35 -28.21 -12.93 -0.05
N GLU A 36 -28.07 -13.85 0.91
CA GLU A 36 -29.20 -14.51 1.57
C GLU A 36 -30.12 -13.53 2.32
N LYS A 37 -29.56 -12.42 2.82
CA LYS A 37 -30.31 -11.33 3.46
C LYS A 37 -30.88 -10.32 2.46
N GLY A 38 -30.75 -10.57 1.16
CA GLY A 38 -31.18 -9.66 0.09
C GLY A 38 -30.27 -8.45 -0.11
N LEU A 39 -29.09 -8.43 0.51
CA LEU A 39 -28.08 -7.38 0.32
C LEU A 39 -27.19 -7.76 -0.86
N ASN A 40 -26.93 -6.82 -1.77
CA ASN A 40 -25.98 -7.05 -2.85
C ASN A 40 -24.55 -6.75 -2.36
N PRO A 41 -23.67 -7.75 -2.16
CA PRO A 41 -22.29 -7.51 -1.70
C PRO A 41 -21.49 -6.67 -2.70
N LYS A 42 -21.92 -6.64 -3.97
CA LYS A 42 -21.31 -5.83 -5.01
C LYS A 42 -21.72 -4.36 -4.94
N GLU A 43 -22.77 -3.95 -4.23
CA GLU A 43 -23.04 -2.51 -4.01
C GLU A 43 -21.93 -1.84 -3.19
N PHE A 44 -21.32 -2.58 -2.26
CA PHE A 44 -20.17 -2.09 -1.50
C PHE A 44 -18.84 -2.23 -2.27
N ALA A 45 -18.72 -3.25 -3.13
CA ALA A 45 -17.50 -3.50 -3.92
C ALA A 45 -17.40 -2.68 -5.23
N ASN A 46 -18.54 -2.39 -5.88
CA ASN A 46 -18.64 -1.65 -7.14
C ASN A 46 -18.79 -0.14 -6.94
N ARG A 47 -18.18 0.43 -5.91
CA ARG A 47 -17.71 1.80 -6.09
C ARG A 47 -16.50 1.67 -7.01
N PRO A 48 -16.57 1.99 -8.32
CA PRO A 48 -15.35 2.16 -9.09
C PRO A 48 -14.54 3.14 -8.26
N ALA A 49 -13.44 2.68 -7.71
CA ALA A 49 -12.53 3.53 -6.98
C ALA A 49 -11.43 3.85 -7.98
N PRO A 50 -11.66 4.76 -8.96
CA PRO A 50 -10.57 5.28 -9.79
C PRO A 50 -9.44 5.84 -8.90
N TYR A 51 -9.76 6.14 -7.64
CA TYR A 51 -8.84 6.55 -6.57
C TYR A 51 -7.87 5.46 -6.10
N LYS A 52 -8.12 4.15 -6.30
CA LYS A 52 -7.13 3.13 -5.93
C LYS A 52 -5.87 3.26 -6.78
N ASN A 53 -6.02 3.41 -8.09
CA ASN A 53 -4.89 3.63 -9.00
C ASN A 53 -4.24 4.99 -8.73
N LEU A 54 -5.04 6.01 -8.35
CA LEU A 54 -4.52 7.32 -7.98
C LEU A 54 -3.66 7.27 -6.70
N LYS A 55 -4.06 6.51 -5.69
CA LYS A 55 -3.29 6.30 -4.45
C LYS A 55 -1.93 5.67 -4.75
N TRP A 56 -1.90 4.62 -5.57
CA TRP A 56 -0.66 3.98 -5.99
C TRP A 56 0.21 4.89 -6.86
N GLY A 57 -0.40 5.66 -7.78
CA GLY A 57 0.31 6.62 -8.62
C GLY A 57 1.02 7.69 -7.78
N PHE A 58 0.31 8.32 -6.86
CA PHE A 58 0.88 9.33 -5.96
C PHE A 58 1.93 8.75 -5.01
N LEU A 59 1.75 7.52 -4.51
CA LEU A 59 2.75 6.82 -3.71
C LEU A 59 4.05 6.62 -4.50
N LEU A 60 3.96 6.11 -5.74
CA LEU A 60 5.11 5.83 -6.59
C LEU A 60 5.83 7.11 -7.04
N ILE A 61 5.06 8.16 -7.39
CA ILE A 61 5.62 9.47 -7.74
C ILE A 61 6.35 10.08 -6.53
N GLY A 62 5.72 10.04 -5.35
CA GLY A 62 6.32 10.55 -4.12
C GLY A 62 7.57 9.78 -3.70
N ALA A 63 7.50 8.44 -3.70
CA ALA A 63 8.64 7.57 -3.36
C ALA A 63 9.78 7.73 -4.36
N GLY A 64 9.49 7.75 -5.66
CA GLY A 64 10.48 7.95 -6.72
C GLY A 64 11.13 9.33 -6.67
N GLY A 65 10.33 10.39 -6.45
CA GLY A 65 10.85 11.75 -6.26
C GLY A 65 11.72 11.88 -4.99
N GLY A 66 11.30 11.26 -3.90
CA GLY A 66 12.08 11.19 -2.66
C GLY A 66 13.42 10.48 -2.87
N LEU A 67 13.42 9.32 -3.54
CA LEU A 67 14.64 8.58 -3.83
C LEU A 67 15.58 9.34 -4.79
N PHE A 68 15.02 10.03 -5.79
CA PHE A 68 15.79 10.87 -6.70
C PHE A 68 16.45 12.06 -5.97
N LEU A 69 15.72 12.70 -5.05
CA LEU A 69 16.29 13.73 -4.19
C LEU A 69 17.36 13.18 -3.25
N ALA A 70 17.16 11.98 -2.69
CA ALA A 70 18.16 11.32 -1.84
C ALA A 70 19.46 11.09 -2.60
N TYR A 71 19.37 10.61 -3.84
CA TYR A 71 20.51 10.42 -4.71
C TYR A 71 21.25 11.73 -5.02
N ILE A 72 20.53 12.82 -5.31
CA ILE A 72 21.16 14.13 -5.54
C ILE A 72 21.84 14.64 -4.26
N LEU A 73 21.21 14.52 -3.10
CA LEU A 73 21.80 14.94 -1.83
C LEU A 73 23.08 14.16 -1.52
N ASP A 74 23.05 12.85 -1.72
CA ASP A 74 24.21 11.97 -1.52
C ASP A 74 25.34 12.31 -2.51
N ALA A 75 25.02 12.51 -3.79
CA ALA A 75 25.99 12.79 -4.84
C ALA A 75 26.63 14.19 -4.75
N TYR A 76 25.91 15.21 -4.30
CA TYR A 76 26.38 16.61 -4.34
C TYR A 76 26.73 17.20 -2.97
N MET A 77 26.05 16.81 -1.88
CA MET A 77 26.27 17.42 -0.55
C MET A 77 27.14 16.59 0.39
N LEU A 78 27.24 15.28 0.17
CA LEU A 78 27.97 14.36 1.04
C LEU A 78 29.29 13.76 0.48
N PRO A 79 29.90 14.18 -0.65
CA PRO A 79 31.23 13.69 -1.07
C PRO A 79 32.30 13.81 0.03
N SER A 80 32.22 14.87 0.84
CA SER A 80 33.21 15.18 1.89
C SER A 80 32.99 14.42 3.21
N ILE A 81 31.80 13.83 3.42
CA ILE A 81 31.42 13.07 4.63
C ILE A 81 31.32 11.58 4.28
N HIS A 82 32.24 11.07 3.47
CA HIS A 82 32.29 9.65 3.12
C HIS A 82 33.00 8.86 4.22
N ARG A 83 32.23 8.11 5.01
CA ARG A 83 32.70 6.83 5.58
C ARG A 83 31.62 5.92 6.16
N ASN A 84 30.37 6.38 6.29
CA ASN A 84 29.30 5.50 6.73
C ASN A 84 28.17 5.52 5.72
N GLU A 85 27.75 4.33 5.36
CA GLU A 85 26.79 4.02 4.32
C GLU A 85 25.45 4.69 4.67
N ASN A 86 25.13 5.82 4.02
CA ASN A 86 23.97 6.64 4.36
C ASN A 86 22.66 6.06 3.83
N GLU A 87 22.49 4.75 3.98
CA GLU A 87 21.25 4.02 3.66
C GLU A 87 20.05 4.67 4.36
N ALA A 88 20.27 5.18 5.58
CA ALA A 88 19.28 5.91 6.35
C ALA A 88 18.67 7.12 5.60
N ILE A 89 19.45 7.81 4.77
CA ILE A 89 18.96 8.96 3.99
C ILE A 89 18.01 8.48 2.88
N TYR A 90 18.36 7.39 2.20
CA TYR A 90 17.51 6.78 1.19
C TYR A 90 16.20 6.27 1.80
N PHE A 91 16.26 5.57 2.93
CA PHE A 91 15.07 5.11 3.67
C PHE A 91 14.22 6.26 4.20
N ALA A 92 14.83 7.33 4.70
CA ALA A 92 14.11 8.49 5.19
C ALA A 92 13.40 9.23 4.05
N LEU A 93 14.11 9.53 2.96
CA LEU A 93 13.52 10.31 1.86
C LEU A 93 12.50 9.53 1.05
N ILE A 94 12.65 8.21 0.87
CA ILE A 94 11.60 7.40 0.23
C ILE A 94 10.34 7.34 1.10
N ALA A 95 10.48 7.24 2.43
CA ALA A 95 9.36 7.24 3.36
C ALA A 95 8.66 8.60 3.41
N ILE A 96 9.43 9.69 3.48
CA ILE A 96 8.90 11.07 3.47
C ILE A 96 8.24 11.38 2.12
N GLY A 97 8.93 11.10 1.01
CA GLY A 97 8.42 11.31 -0.34
C GLY A 97 7.16 10.50 -0.61
N GLY A 98 7.16 9.20 -0.30
CA GLY A 98 6.00 8.34 -0.41
C GLY A 98 4.84 8.80 0.48
N GLY A 99 5.13 9.23 1.71
CA GLY A 99 4.13 9.77 2.65
C GLY A 99 3.48 11.06 2.15
N LEU A 100 4.27 12.01 1.63
CA LEU A 100 3.76 13.23 1.01
C LEU A 100 2.94 12.94 -0.24
N GLY A 101 3.36 11.97 -1.05
CA GLY A 101 2.60 11.46 -2.18
C GLY A 101 1.20 11.00 -1.75
N LEU A 102 1.12 10.10 -0.76
CA LEU A 102 -0.16 9.63 -0.22
C LEU A 102 -1.02 10.75 0.37
N TYR A 103 -0.42 11.72 1.06
CA TYR A 103 -1.14 12.90 1.56
C TYR A 103 -1.75 13.71 0.41
N GLY A 104 -1.01 13.90 -0.69
CA GLY A 104 -1.52 14.50 -1.93
C GLY A 104 -2.71 13.73 -2.49
N SER A 105 -2.63 12.40 -2.54
CA SER A 105 -3.75 11.56 -2.98
C SER A 105 -5.01 11.76 -2.14
N TYR A 106 -4.87 11.89 -0.81
CA TYR A 106 -6.01 12.12 0.08
C TYR A 106 -6.66 13.49 -0.18
N LYS A 107 -5.86 14.53 -0.42
CA LYS A 107 -6.38 15.87 -0.69
C LYS A 107 -7.16 15.92 -2.00
N VAL A 108 -6.67 15.25 -3.05
CA VAL A 108 -7.37 15.13 -4.34
C VAL A 108 -8.67 14.33 -4.18
N GLU A 109 -8.63 13.21 -3.45
CA GLU A 109 -9.81 12.38 -3.17
C GLU A 109 -10.87 13.17 -2.38
N LYS A 110 -10.47 13.90 -1.34
CA LYS A 110 -11.37 14.75 -0.55
C LYS A 110 -12.02 15.84 -1.40
N LYS A 111 -11.23 16.53 -2.24
CA LYS A 111 -11.73 17.59 -3.12
C LYS A 111 -12.80 17.05 -4.09
N TRP A 112 -12.50 15.93 -4.76
CA TRP A 112 -13.44 15.31 -5.69
C TRP A 112 -14.73 14.88 -4.98
N TRP A 113 -14.61 14.32 -3.77
CA TRP A 113 -15.75 13.88 -2.98
C TRP A 113 -16.64 15.05 -2.52
N ASP A 114 -16.04 16.17 -2.14
CA ASP A 114 -16.76 17.36 -1.70
C ASP A 114 -17.50 18.05 -2.89
N GLU A 115 -16.91 18.05 -4.08
CA GLU A 115 -17.55 18.56 -5.31
C GLU A 115 -18.76 17.68 -5.73
N ASN A 116 -18.60 16.35 -5.75
CA ASN A 116 -19.67 15.42 -6.15
C ASN A 116 -20.74 15.18 -5.09
N LYS A 117 -20.54 15.66 -3.85
CA LYS A 117 -21.57 15.65 -2.80
C LYS A 117 -22.67 16.67 -3.03
N THR A 118 -22.38 17.74 -3.78
CA THR A 118 -23.33 18.83 -4.05
C THR A 118 -24.30 18.54 -5.19
N ASP A 119 -24.10 17.43 -5.91
CA ASP A 119 -24.83 17.06 -7.13
C ASP A 119 -25.71 15.80 -6.92
N LYS A 120 -26.18 15.58 -5.68
CA LYS A 120 -27.24 14.60 -5.41
C LYS A 120 -28.61 15.30 -5.49
N PRO A 121 -29.59 14.78 -6.25
CA PRO A 121 -30.99 15.15 -6.06
C PRO A 121 -31.49 14.74 -4.66
#